data_AF-A0A7J9QF54-F1
#
_entry.id   AF-A0A7J9QF54-F1
#
_cell.length_a   1.000
_cell.length_b   1.000
_cell.length_c   1.000
_cell.angle_alpha   90.00
_cell.angle_beta   90.00
_cell.angle_gamma   90.00
#
_symmetry.space_group_name_H-M   'P 1'
#
loop_
_entity.id
_entity.type
_entity.pdbx_description
1 polymer ?
#
loop_
_entity_poly.entity_id
_entity_poly.type
_entity_poly.pdbx_seq_one_letter_code
_entity_poly.pdbx_strand_id
1 'polypeptide(L)'
;SQGILEISGFDKGLPPDMPLVPMWVKQSGDWWSTGQIVDSEFLEGIKFLVDTQIIEISTLESASSSDLKIPQWTKTVVGWWNEEQISDDEFLIIIKNLIEREIIVV
;
A
#
# COMPACT_ATOMS: atom_id res chain seq x y z
N SER A 1 -17.79 -6.96 36.81
CA SER A 1 -18.26 -6.03 35.77
C SER A 1 -17.11 -5.86 34.79
N GLN A 2 -17.17 -6.46 33.61
CA GLN A 2 -16.16 -6.24 32.57
C GLN A 2 -16.63 -5.02 31.77
N GLY A 3 -15.93 -3.89 31.93
CA GLY A 3 -16.23 -2.67 31.19
C GLY A 3 -15.91 -2.90 29.71
N ILE A 4 -16.92 -2.77 28.86
CA ILE A 4 -16.71 -2.65 27.42
C ILE A 4 -16.01 -1.30 27.22
N LEU A 5 -14.81 -1.33 26.64
CA LEU A 5 -14.13 -0.11 26.24
C LEU A 5 -14.88 0.46 25.02
N GLU A 6 -15.67 1.51 25.22
CA GLU A 6 -16.21 2.29 24.12
C GLU A 6 -15.07 3.13 23.52
N ILE A 7 -14.64 2.75 22.31
CA ILE A 7 -13.73 3.57 21.51
C ILE A 7 -14.53 4.72 20.86
N SER A 8 -14.79 5.78 21.62
CA SER A 8 -15.41 7.00 21.08
C SER A 8 -14.43 7.70 20.14
N GLY A 9 -14.78 7.84 18.86
CA GLY A 9 -13.90 8.47 17.87
C GLY A 9 -14.28 8.21 16.41
N PHE A 10 -15.00 7.12 16.12
CA PHE A 10 -15.49 6.81 14.78
C PHE A 10 -16.85 7.47 14.45
N ASP A 11 -17.52 8.06 15.45
CA ASP A 11 -18.87 8.65 15.31
C ASP A 11 -18.91 9.93 14.45
N LYS A 12 -17.76 10.57 14.22
CA LYS A 12 -17.65 11.83 13.46
C LYS A 12 -17.24 11.64 12.00
N GLY A 13 -17.12 10.40 11.53
CA GLY A 13 -16.53 10.10 10.24
C GLY A 13 -15.01 10.32 10.22
N LEU A 14 -14.38 10.03 9.08
CA LEU A 14 -12.93 10.21 8.90
C LEU A 14 -12.59 11.71 9.00
N PRO A 15 -11.50 12.08 9.71
CA PRO A 15 -11.06 13.47 9.75
C PRO A 15 -10.76 13.98 8.33
N PRO A 16 -11.05 15.26 8.03
CA PRO A 16 -10.94 15.81 6.68
C PRO A 16 -9.50 15.78 6.11
N ASP A 17 -8.49 15.67 6.99
CA ASP A 17 -7.07 15.66 6.63
C ASP A 17 -6.42 14.28 6.83
N MET A 18 -7.19 13.19 6.75
CA MET A 18 -6.61 11.85 6.85
C MET A 18 -5.78 11.54 5.59
N PRO A 19 -4.53 11.05 5.73
CA PRO A 19 -3.75 10.64 4.57
C PRO A 19 -4.50 9.53 3.83
N LEU A 20 -4.48 9.61 2.49
CA LEU A 20 -5.11 8.65 1.60
C LEU A 20 -4.52 7.25 1.83
N VAL A 21 -3.22 7.20 2.10
CA VAL A 21 -2.52 5.96 2.46
C VAL A 21 -2.33 5.89 3.98
N PRO A 22 -2.72 4.78 4.64
CA PRO A 22 -2.47 4.61 6.06
C PRO A 22 -0.98 4.71 6.40
N MET A 23 -0.67 5.43 7.49
CA MET A 23 0.71 5.69 7.91
C MET A 23 1.55 4.43 8.09
N TRP A 24 0.95 3.31 8.51
CA TRP A 24 1.67 2.05 8.68
C TRP A 24 2.11 1.44 7.33
N VAL A 25 1.35 1.65 6.25
CA VAL A 25 1.73 1.23 4.89
C VAL A 25 2.92 2.07 4.43
N LYS A 26 2.86 3.39 4.69
CA LYS A 26 3.96 4.32 4.39
C LYS A 26 5.25 3.92 5.11
N GLN A 27 5.16 3.65 6.41
CA GLN A 27 6.29 3.17 7.21
C GLN A 27 6.85 1.84 6.70
N SER A 28 6.00 0.92 6.27
CA SER A 28 6.42 -0.35 5.66
C SER A 28 7.15 -0.11 4.34
N GLY A 29 6.71 0.86 3.54
CA GLY A 29 7.40 1.28 2.32
C GLY A 29 8.81 1.82 2.59
N ASP A 30 8.98 2.65 3.62
CA ASP A 30 10.29 3.17 4.02
C ASP A 30 11.25 2.00 4.36
N TRP A 31 10.80 1.09 5.22
CA TRP A 31 11.56 -0.12 5.56
C TRP A 31 11.88 -0.97 4.35
N TRP A 32 10.96 -1.11 3.40
CA TRP A 32 11.16 -1.92 2.20
C TRP A 32 12.17 -1.30 1.24
N SER A 33 12.07 0.01 1.03
CA SER A 33 12.97 0.78 0.16
C SER A 33 14.40 0.82 0.69
N THR A 34 14.55 0.82 2.01
CA THR A 34 15.85 0.77 2.72
C THR A 34 16.35 -0.67 2.95
N GLY A 35 15.58 -1.68 2.53
CA GLY A 35 15.97 -3.08 2.61
C GLY A 35 15.87 -3.71 4.00
N GLN A 36 15.14 -3.08 4.92
CA GLN A 36 14.88 -3.58 6.27
C GLN A 36 13.84 -4.71 6.29
N ILE A 37 12.86 -4.67 5.37
CA ILE A 37 11.87 -5.74 5.18
C ILE A 37 11.91 -6.31 3.76
N VAL A 38 11.47 -7.56 3.61
CA VAL A 38 11.44 -8.26 2.31
C VAL A 38 10.20 -7.89 1.49
N ASP A 39 10.22 -8.23 0.21
CA ASP A 39 9.13 -7.94 -0.74
C ASP A 39 7.77 -8.42 -0.24
N SER A 40 7.68 -9.65 0.28
CA SER A 40 6.41 -10.19 0.79
C SER A 40 5.84 -9.39 1.96
N GLU A 41 6.68 -8.84 2.84
CA GLU A 41 6.23 -8.04 3.97
C GLU A 41 5.65 -6.68 3.53
N PHE A 42 6.23 -6.07 2.49
CA PHE A 42 5.68 -4.85 1.91
C PHE A 42 4.41 -5.12 1.09
N LEU A 43 4.34 -6.25 0.38
CA LEU A 43 3.17 -6.64 -0.40
C LEU A 43 1.91 -6.80 0.46
N GLU A 44 2.02 -7.18 1.73
CA GLU A 44 0.88 -7.17 2.66
C GLU A 44 0.24 -5.78 2.78
N GLY A 45 1.06 -4.72 2.75
CA GLY A 45 0.59 -3.33 2.73
C GLY A 45 -0.15 -2.99 1.44
N ILE A 46 0.38 -3.41 0.28
CA ILE A 46 -0.28 -3.18 -1.01
C ILE A 46 -1.57 -3.99 -1.12
N LYS A 47 -1.55 -5.25 -0.67
CA LYS A 47 -2.72 -6.12 -0.60
C LYS A 47 -3.82 -5.47 0.22
N PHE A 48 -3.48 -4.91 1.39
CA PHE A 48 -4.44 -4.16 2.19
C PHE A 48 -5.09 -3.01 1.39
N LEU A 49 -4.30 -2.20 0.66
CA LEU A 49 -4.83 -1.08 -0.13
C LEU A 49 -5.82 -1.54 -1.21
N VAL A 50 -5.57 -2.71 -1.82
CA VAL A 50 -6.49 -3.33 -2.80
C VAL A 50 -7.74 -3.86 -2.10
N ASP A 51 -7.56 -4.62 -1.01
CA ASP A 51 -8.67 -5.24 -0.25
C ASP A 51 -9.62 -4.18 0.35
N THR A 52 -9.10 -3.01 0.72
CA THR A 52 -9.90 -1.87 1.21
C THR A 52 -10.35 -0.91 0.11
N GLN A 53 -10.15 -1.24 -1.17
CA GLN A 53 -10.55 -0.45 -2.33
C GLN A 53 -9.96 0.98 -2.37
N ILE A 54 -8.81 1.19 -1.71
CA ILE A 54 -8.02 2.42 -1.90
C ILE A 54 -7.35 2.37 -3.28
N ILE A 55 -6.93 1.17 -3.70
CA ILE A 55 -6.54 0.88 -5.08
C ILE A 55 -7.64 0.06 -5.74
N GLU A 56 -8.36 0.67 -6.68
CA GLU A 56 -9.37 -0.02 -7.49
C GLU A 56 -8.74 -0.65 -8.74
N ILE A 57 -8.73 -1.99 -8.80
CA ILE A 57 -8.24 -2.75 -9.97
C ILE A 57 -9.43 -3.16 -10.85
N SER A 58 -9.42 -2.77 -12.12
CA SER A 58 -10.51 -3.07 -13.06
C SER A 58 -10.36 -4.43 -13.76
N THR A 59 -9.14 -4.96 -13.83
CA THR A 59 -8.81 -6.19 -14.56
C THR A 59 -7.83 -7.03 -13.74
N LEU A 60 -8.35 -8.00 -12.99
CA LEU A 60 -7.52 -9.09 -12.48
C LEU A 60 -7.80 -10.32 -13.33
N GLU A 61 -7.12 -10.45 -14.47
CA GLU A 61 -6.96 -11.78 -15.04
C GLU A 61 -6.06 -12.55 -14.07
N SER A 62 -6.51 -13.72 -13.63
CA SER A 62 -5.79 -14.51 -12.62
C SER A 62 -4.47 -15.02 -13.20
N ALA A 63 -3.42 -14.22 -13.08
CA ALA A 63 -2.09 -14.60 -13.52
C ALA A 63 -1.45 -15.55 -12.50
N SER A 64 -1.29 -16.81 -12.90
CA SER A 64 -0.55 -17.81 -12.17
C SER A 64 0.94 -17.71 -12.54
N SER A 65 1.72 -16.91 -11.81
CA SER A 65 3.17 -16.84 -12.04
C SER A 65 3.92 -16.66 -10.72
N SER A 66 4.30 -17.81 -10.14
CA SER A 66 5.03 -17.97 -8.89
C SER A 66 6.49 -17.49 -8.89
N ASP A 67 6.96 -16.84 -9.97
CA ASP A 67 8.39 -16.53 -10.18
C ASP A 67 8.68 -15.05 -10.51
N LEU A 68 7.69 -14.17 -10.50
CA LEU A 68 7.92 -12.74 -10.75
C LEU A 68 8.46 -12.06 -9.49
N LYS A 69 9.77 -11.76 -9.49
CA LYS A 69 10.41 -10.91 -8.49
C LYS A 69 10.10 -9.45 -8.76
N ILE A 70 9.75 -8.71 -7.71
CA ILE A 70 9.52 -7.26 -7.82
C ILE A 70 10.79 -6.60 -8.37
N PRO A 71 10.72 -5.85 -9.47
CA PRO A 71 11.88 -5.16 -10.00
C PRO A 71 12.47 -4.17 -9.00
N GLN A 72 13.80 -4.14 -8.88
CA GLN A 72 14.48 -3.27 -7.90
C GLN A 72 14.15 -1.78 -8.07
N TRP A 73 13.87 -1.31 -9.29
CA TRP A 73 13.50 0.09 -9.54
C TRP A 73 12.18 0.48 -8.85
N THR A 74 11.32 -0.47 -8.50
CA THR A 74 10.08 -0.21 -7.75
C THR A 74 10.39 0.32 -6.34
N LYS A 75 11.50 -0.10 -5.72
CA LYS A 75 11.95 0.47 -4.44
C LYS A 75 12.31 1.95 -4.54
N THR A 76 12.78 2.41 -5.70
CA THR A 76 13.06 3.82 -5.95
C THR A 76 11.78 4.66 -5.91
N VAL A 77 10.68 4.15 -6.49
CA VAL A 77 9.37 4.82 -6.43
C VAL A 77 8.89 4.97 -4.98
N VAL A 78 9.02 3.91 -4.18
CA VAL A 78 8.64 3.93 -2.77
C VAL A 78 9.55 4.86 -1.95
N GLY A 79 10.83 4.95 -2.29
CA GLY A 79 11.74 5.94 -1.73
C GLY A 79 11.28 7.38 -2.01
N TRP A 80 10.96 7.70 -3.27
CA TRP A 80 10.42 9.02 -3.65
C TRP A 80 9.13 9.37 -2.93
N TRP A 81 8.26 8.39 -2.69
CA TRP A 81 7.02 8.59 -1.94
C TRP A 81 7.27 8.91 -0.45
N ASN A 82 8.25 8.24 0.16
CA ASN A 82 8.64 8.53 1.55
C ASN A 82 9.37 9.86 1.71
N GLU A 83 10.16 10.26 0.71
CA GLU A 83 10.84 11.56 0.65
C GLU A 83 9.91 12.70 0.22
N GLU A 84 8.59 12.45 0.11
CA GLU A 84 7.57 13.43 -0.30
C GLU A 84 7.82 14.04 -1.69
N GLN A 85 8.59 13.37 -2.54
CA GLN A 85 8.81 13.78 -3.93
C GLN A 85 7.64 13.41 -4.85
N ILE A 86 6.86 12.40 -4.46
CA ILE A 86 5.58 12.06 -5.07
C ILE A 86 4.50 11.97 -3.99
N SER A 87 3.29 12.39 -4.34
CA SER A 87 2.11 12.35 -3.49
C SER A 87 1.56 10.93 -3.29
N ASP A 88 0.68 10.77 -2.30
CA ASP A 88 -0.08 9.53 -2.10
C ASP A 88 -0.85 9.13 -3.37
N ASP A 89 -1.50 10.09 -4.05
CA ASP A 89 -2.24 9.83 -5.29
C ASP A 89 -1.31 9.31 -6.41
N GLU A 90 -0.15 9.93 -6.60
CA GLU A 90 0.83 9.50 -7.60
C GLU A 90 1.38 8.10 -7.28
N PHE A 91 1.68 7.84 -6.00
CA PHE A 91 2.09 6.52 -5.54
C PHE A 91 1.01 5.46 -5.85
N LEU A 92 -0.24 5.72 -5.49
CA LEU A 92 -1.38 4.83 -5.71
C LEU A 92 -1.59 4.54 -7.20
N ILE A 93 -1.51 5.58 -8.05
CA ILE A 93 -1.60 5.45 -9.51
C ILE A 93 -0.47 4.56 -10.05
N ILE A 94 0.76 4.76 -9.58
CA ILE A 94 1.89 3.94 -10.03
C ILE A 94 1.67 2.49 -9.62
N ILE A 95 1.39 2.20 -8.34
CA ILE A 95 1.17 0.83 -7.85
C ILE A 95 0.03 0.15 -8.59
N LYS A 96 -1.10 0.85 -8.80
CA LYS A 96 -2.21 0.36 -9.62
C LYS A 96 -1.73 -0.10 -11.00
N ASN A 97 -0.99 0.76 -11.71
CA ASN A 97 -0.45 0.43 -13.03
C ASN A 97 0.51 -0.77 -12.99
N LEU A 98 1.24 -0.99 -11.90
CA LEU A 98 2.15 -2.15 -11.77
C LEU A 98 1.40 -3.45 -11.55
N ILE A 99 0.31 -3.41 -10.79
CA ILE A 99 -0.58 -4.55 -10.58
C ILE A 99 -1.32 -4.90 -11.89
N GLU A 100 -1.89 -3.90 -12.56
CA GLU A 100 -2.61 -4.10 -13.85
C GLU A 100 -1.70 -4.62 -14.97
N ARG A 101 -0.39 -4.41 -14.86
CA ARG A 101 0.62 -4.91 -15.81
C ARG A 101 1.30 -6.20 -15.35
N GLU A 102 0.82 -6.81 -14.26
CA GLU A 102 1.35 -8.04 -13.67
C GLU A 102 2.85 -7.95 -13.30
N ILE A 103 3.34 -6.74 -13.02
CA ILE A 103 4.71 -6.52 -12.54
C ILE A 103 4.78 -6.78 -11.02
N ILE A 104 3.70 -6.43 -10.33
CA ILE A 104 3.47 -6.73 -8.91
C ILE A 104 2.26 -7.67 -8.83
N VAL A 105 2.37 -8.71 -8.02
CA VAL A 105 1.28 -9.65 -7.73
C VAL A 105 0.99 -9.58 -6.23
N VAL A 106 -0.29 -9.46 -5.86
CA VAL A 106 -0.80 -9.30 -4.48
C VAL A 106 -1.97 -10.21 -4.18
#